data_AF-A0A1Y3NCI3-F1
#
_entry.id   AF-A0A1Y3NCI3-F1
#
_cell.length_a   1.000
_cell.length_b   1.000
_cell.length_c   1.000
_cell.angle_alpha   90.00
_cell.angle_beta   90.00
_cell.angle_gamma   90.00
#
_symmetry.space_group_name_H-M   'P 1'
#
loop_
_entity.id
_entity.type
_entity.pdbx_description
1 polymer ?
#
loop_
_entity_poly.entity_id
_entity_poly.type
_entity_poly.pdbx_seq_one_letter_code
_entity_poly.pdbx_strand_id
1 'polypeptide(L)'
;MYGEPFIFNDEYEYEDDNAYINSKINKIVNGYSGTKSQKKKLKALLIKYTEEKKEEEEEYEGNDYEKFEDEEVNIITLKTLSEKYPNFNWKLYLEEKYNQIGMKDSITDDTEIILFNEEYFDRLNSLLGEVNGETLSYYFEW
;
A
#
# COMPACT_ATOMS: atom_id res chain seq x y z
N MET A 1 -28.33 -39.53 35.17
CA MET A 1 -28.61 -38.86 33.88
C MET A 1 -28.83 -37.38 34.15
N TYR A 2 -27.76 -36.60 33.99
CA TYR A 2 -27.81 -35.19 33.60
C TYR A 2 -26.56 -35.01 32.74
N GLY A 3 -26.75 -34.81 31.44
CA GLY A 3 -25.66 -34.62 30.49
C GLY A 3 -25.14 -33.20 30.59
N GLU A 4 -23.83 -33.05 30.77
CA GLU A 4 -23.15 -31.77 30.70
C GLU A 4 -23.17 -31.25 29.26
N PRO A 5 -23.37 -29.94 29.02
CA PRO A 5 -23.17 -29.36 27.71
C PRO A 5 -21.67 -29.29 27.40
N PHE A 6 -21.29 -29.89 26.27
CA PHE A 6 -20.01 -29.67 25.61
C PHE A 6 -19.83 -28.18 25.32
N ILE A 7 -18.79 -27.56 25.88
CA ILE A 7 -18.31 -26.24 25.47
C ILE A 7 -17.14 -26.49 24.51
N PHE A 8 -17.37 -26.30 23.22
CA PHE A 8 -16.29 -26.08 22.26
C PHE A 8 -15.90 -24.60 22.35
N ASN A 9 -14.83 -24.31 23.06
CA ASN A 9 -14.06 -23.10 22.78
C ASN A 9 -12.96 -23.56 21.82
N ASP A 10 -13.23 -23.44 20.52
CA ASP A 10 -12.21 -23.53 19.50
C ASP A 10 -11.27 -22.34 19.70
N GLU A 11 -10.06 -22.62 20.21
CA GLU A 11 -8.93 -21.71 20.08
C GLU A 11 -8.62 -21.62 18.58
N TYR A 12 -9.00 -20.50 17.95
CA TYR A 12 -8.60 -20.21 16.58
C TYR A 12 -7.09 -19.93 16.57
N GLU A 13 -6.34 -20.81 15.91
CA GLU A 13 -4.91 -20.69 15.61
C GLU A 13 -4.65 -19.43 14.75
N TYR A 14 -4.03 -18.41 15.35
CA TYR A 14 -3.49 -17.23 14.67
C TYR A 14 -2.10 -17.50 14.03
N GLU A 15 -1.98 -18.54 13.20
CA GLU A 15 -0.69 -18.85 12.52
C GLU A 15 -0.67 -18.54 11.01
N ASP A 16 -1.82 -18.32 10.36
CA ASP A 16 -1.89 -18.31 8.88
C ASP A 16 -1.62 -16.94 8.22
N ASP A 17 -1.93 -15.83 8.90
CA ASP A 17 -1.84 -14.48 8.30
C ASP A 17 -0.40 -14.05 7.98
N ASN A 18 0.55 -14.45 8.84
CA ASN A 18 1.97 -14.16 8.60
C ASN A 18 2.53 -14.99 7.44
N ALA A 19 2.05 -16.20 7.22
CA ALA A 19 2.46 -17.03 6.09
C ALA A 19 1.94 -16.44 4.76
N TYR A 20 0.68 -15.98 4.76
CA TYR A 20 0.05 -15.34 3.61
C TYR A 20 0.74 -14.03 3.20
N ILE A 21 0.97 -13.12 4.15
CA ILE A 21 1.66 -11.84 3.91
C ILE A 21 3.08 -12.08 3.37
N ASN A 22 3.83 -13.00 3.98
CA ASN A 22 5.17 -13.33 3.53
C ASN A 22 5.19 -13.91 2.11
N SER A 23 4.16 -14.68 1.73
CA SER A 23 4.03 -15.20 0.37
C SER A 23 3.86 -14.08 -0.67
N LYS A 24 3.02 -13.07 -0.37
CA LYS A 24 2.79 -11.90 -1.24
C LYS A 24 4.05 -11.04 -1.37
N ILE A 25 4.73 -10.75 -0.25
CA ILE A 25 6.00 -10.00 -0.25
C ILE A 25 7.03 -10.71 -1.14
N ASN A 26 7.14 -12.04 -1.03
CA ASN A 26 8.08 -12.80 -1.86
C ASN A 26 7.71 -12.76 -3.35
N LYS A 27 6.42 -12.81 -3.71
CA LYS A 27 5.96 -12.66 -5.10
C LYS A 27 6.38 -11.32 -5.69
N ILE A 28 6.16 -10.22 -4.96
CA ILE A 28 6.56 -8.85 -5.37
C ILE A 28 8.08 -8.75 -5.52
N VAL A 29 8.84 -9.20 -4.52
CA VAL A 29 10.31 -9.14 -4.54
C VAL A 29 10.92 -9.98 -5.67
N ASN A 30 10.27 -11.09 -6.02
CA ASN A 30 10.71 -11.94 -7.12
C ASN A 30 10.40 -11.32 -8.48
N GLY A 31 9.24 -10.68 -8.66
CA GLY A 31 8.85 -9.98 -9.89
C GLY A 31 9.67 -8.70 -10.16
N TYR A 32 10.21 -8.07 -9.13
CA TYR A 32 11.08 -6.91 -9.27
C TYR A 32 12.39 -7.24 -10.03
N SER A 33 12.76 -6.45 -11.02
CA SER A 33 13.93 -6.70 -11.90
C SER A 33 15.27 -6.24 -11.31
N GLY A 34 15.27 -5.63 -10.12
CA GLY A 34 16.47 -5.04 -9.51
C GLY A 34 17.51 -6.05 -8.98
N THR A 35 18.67 -5.51 -8.62
CA THR A 35 19.79 -6.27 -8.05
C THR A 35 19.41 -6.94 -6.73
N LYS A 36 20.17 -7.97 -6.33
CA LYS A 36 19.99 -8.66 -5.04
C LYS A 36 19.95 -7.70 -3.84
N SER A 37 20.76 -6.63 -3.88
CA SER A 37 20.78 -5.60 -2.84
C SER A 37 19.48 -4.79 -2.81
N GLN A 38 18.98 -4.37 -3.98
CA GLN A 38 17.71 -3.65 -4.09
C GLN A 38 16.51 -4.53 -3.70
N LYS A 39 16.49 -5.81 -4.10
CA LYS A 39 15.47 -6.79 -3.66
C LYS A 39 15.42 -6.94 -2.14
N LYS A 40 16.59 -6.97 -1.48
CA LYS A 40 16.68 -7.03 -0.01
C LYS A 40 16.11 -5.78 0.65
N LYS A 41 16.41 -4.59 0.10
CA LYS A 41 15.85 -3.32 0.58
C LYS A 41 14.33 -3.26 0.37
N LEU A 42 13.84 -3.66 -0.80
CA LEU A 42 12.41 -3.73 -1.11
C LEU A 42 11.67 -4.66 -0.15
N LYS A 43 12.23 -5.86 0.11
CA LYS A 43 11.64 -6.79 1.09
C LYS A 43 11.54 -6.18 2.48
N ALA A 44 12.59 -5.51 2.94
CA ALA A 44 12.59 -4.86 4.26
C ALA A 44 11.57 -3.72 4.35
N LEU A 45 11.43 -2.92 3.29
CA LEU A 45 10.43 -1.85 3.23
C LEU A 45 8.99 -2.39 3.25
N LEU A 46 8.73 -3.45 2.48
CA LEU A 46 7.41 -4.09 2.46
C LEU A 46 7.04 -4.68 3.82
N ILE A 47 7.97 -5.39 4.47
CA ILE A 47 7.75 -5.91 5.83
C ILE A 47 7.41 -4.77 6.80
N LYS A 48 8.25 -3.72 6.81
CA LYS A 48 8.07 -2.57 7.69
C LYS A 48 6.70 -1.88 7.47
N TYR A 49 6.32 -1.64 6.22
CA TYR A 49 5.01 -1.05 5.90
C TYR A 49 3.84 -1.92 6.40
N THR A 50 3.98 -3.24 6.32
CA THR A 50 2.94 -4.17 6.78
C THR A 50 2.86 -4.22 8.31
N GLU A 51 3.99 -4.08 9.01
CA GLU A 51 4.05 -3.98 10.47
C GLU A 51 3.46 -2.65 10.96
N GLU A 52 3.82 -1.52 10.34
CA GLU A 52 3.27 -0.19 10.67
C GLU A 52 1.74 -0.14 10.47
N LYS A 53 1.23 -0.80 9.43
CA LYS A 53 -0.22 -0.92 9.20
C LYS A 53 -0.94 -1.72 10.29
N LYS A 54 -0.33 -2.81 10.78
CA LYS A 54 -0.88 -3.59 11.89
C LYS A 54 -0.91 -2.78 13.19
N GLU A 55 0.12 -1.97 13.44
CA GLU A 55 0.19 -1.09 14.62
C GLU A 55 -0.84 0.06 14.56
N GLU A 56 -1.13 0.61 13.38
CA GLU A 56 -2.22 1.60 13.19
C GLU A 56 -3.63 0.98 13.35
N GLU A 57 -3.79 -0.32 13.08
CA GLU A 57 -5.07 -1.03 13.14
C GLU A 57 -5.45 -1.50 14.56
N GLU A 58 -4.49 -1.70 15.47
CA GLU A 58 -4.78 -1.99 16.88
C GLU A 58 -5.37 -0.78 17.64
N GLU A 59 -5.36 0.42 17.07
CA GLU A 59 -5.98 1.63 17.65
C GLU A 59 -7.47 1.82 17.22
N TYR A 60 -7.98 1.03 16.28
CA TYR A 60 -9.38 1.06 15.84
C TYR A 60 -10.00 -0.36 15.83
N GLU A 61 -10.71 -0.71 16.90
CA GLU A 61 -11.68 -1.81 16.88
C GLU A 61 -12.79 -1.49 15.86
N GLY A 62 -12.65 -2.03 14.65
CA GLY A 62 -13.63 -1.86 13.58
C GLY A 62 -13.39 -2.84 12.45
N ASN A 63 -13.89 -4.06 12.62
CA ASN A 63 -13.90 -5.13 11.63
C ASN A 63 -14.54 -4.67 10.30
N ASP A 64 -13.75 -4.61 9.23
CA ASP A 64 -14.19 -4.99 7.89
C ASP A 64 -12.95 -5.44 7.10
N TYR A 65 -12.66 -6.74 7.18
CA TYR A 65 -11.67 -7.37 6.33
C TYR A 65 -12.23 -7.40 4.90
N GLU A 66 -11.89 -6.41 4.09
CA GLU A 66 -11.89 -6.60 2.64
C GLU A 66 -10.83 -7.65 2.35
N LYS A 67 -11.32 -8.86 2.09
CA LYS A 67 -10.59 -9.99 1.55
C LYS A 67 -9.77 -9.47 0.39
N PHE A 68 -8.45 -9.36 0.56
CA PHE A 68 -7.54 -9.14 -0.57
C PHE A 68 -7.62 -10.39 -1.45
N GLU A 69 -8.62 -10.42 -2.33
CA GLU A 69 -8.69 -11.33 -3.47
C GLU A 69 -7.38 -11.21 -4.27
N ASP A 70 -7.10 -12.22 -5.09
CA ASP A 70 -5.89 -12.33 -5.91
C ASP A 70 -5.82 -11.23 -7.00
N GLU A 71 -5.89 -9.96 -6.63
CA GLU A 71 -5.69 -8.84 -7.53
C GLU A 71 -4.25 -8.87 -8.02
N GLU A 72 -4.14 -8.97 -9.34
CA GLU A 72 -2.90 -8.89 -10.07
C GLU A 72 -2.18 -7.59 -9.67
N VAL A 73 -0.93 -7.68 -9.22
CA VAL A 73 -0.15 -6.51 -8.80
C VAL A 73 -0.10 -5.54 -9.97
N ASN A 74 -0.82 -4.44 -9.87
CA ASN A 74 -0.93 -3.46 -10.94
C ASN A 74 0.33 -2.58 -10.94
N ILE A 75 1.23 -2.86 -11.89
CA ILE A 75 2.46 -2.11 -12.08
C ILE A 75 2.27 -1.21 -13.29
N ILE A 76 2.36 0.10 -13.06
CA ILE A 76 2.28 1.12 -14.11
C ILE A 76 3.54 1.98 -14.12
N THR A 77 3.74 2.74 -15.19
CA THR A 77 4.83 3.73 -15.24
C THR A 77 4.37 5.07 -14.66
N LEU A 78 5.31 5.91 -14.22
CA LEU A 78 5.02 7.29 -13.82
C LEU A 78 4.31 8.08 -14.93
N LYS A 79 4.68 7.82 -16.19
CA LYS A 79 3.98 8.36 -17.35
C LYS A 79 2.50 7.96 -17.35
N THR A 80 2.21 6.67 -17.24
CA THR A 80 0.83 6.15 -17.21
C THR A 80 0.05 6.70 -16.00
N LEU A 81 0.69 6.79 -14.83
CA LEU A 81 0.08 7.39 -13.64
C LEU A 81 -0.32 8.86 -13.90
N SER A 82 0.58 9.63 -14.50
CA SER A 82 0.36 11.05 -14.79
C SER A 82 -0.69 11.27 -15.88
N GLU A 83 -0.78 10.36 -16.85
CA GLU A 83 -1.80 10.38 -17.90
C GLU A 83 -3.19 10.01 -17.34
N LYS A 84 -3.28 9.00 -16.46
CA LYS A 84 -4.54 8.53 -15.87
C LYS A 84 -5.08 9.49 -14.80
N TYR A 85 -4.19 10.12 -14.03
CA TYR A 85 -4.54 10.99 -12.90
C TYR A 85 -3.90 12.39 -13.01
N PRO A 86 -4.36 13.24 -13.95
CA PRO A 86 -3.68 14.48 -14.33
C PRO A 86 -3.86 15.63 -13.33
N ASN A 87 -4.78 15.54 -12.36
CA ASN A 87 -5.06 16.63 -11.42
C ASN A 87 -3.98 16.77 -10.32
N PHE A 88 -2.91 15.99 -10.40
CA PHE A 88 -1.78 16.05 -9.48
C PHE A 88 -0.44 15.89 -10.23
N ASN A 89 0.57 16.65 -9.82
CA ASN A 89 1.91 16.51 -10.38
C ASN A 89 2.68 15.40 -9.66
N TRP A 90 2.41 14.15 -10.06
CA TRP A 90 3.02 12.96 -9.47
C TRP A 90 4.54 12.96 -9.53
N LYS A 91 5.12 13.44 -10.64
CA LYS A 91 6.57 13.53 -10.80
C LYS A 91 7.19 14.43 -9.73
N LEU A 92 6.67 15.65 -9.61
CA LEU A 92 7.14 16.60 -8.60
C LEU A 92 6.98 16.03 -7.19
N TYR A 93 5.85 15.40 -6.89
CA TYR A 93 5.61 14.78 -5.58
C TYR A 93 6.64 13.69 -5.25
N LEU A 94 6.89 12.76 -6.18
CA LEU A 94 7.84 11.67 -5.96
C LEU A 94 9.28 12.19 -5.88
N GLU A 95 9.64 13.15 -6.75
CA GLU A 95 10.94 13.82 -6.70
C GLU A 95 11.19 14.46 -5.34
N GLU A 96 10.24 15.23 -4.80
CA GLU A 96 10.38 15.88 -3.50
C GLU A 96 10.36 14.87 -2.34
N LYS A 97 9.45 13.88 -2.38
CA LYS A 97 9.36 12.83 -1.35
C LYS A 97 10.65 12.03 -1.23
N TYR A 98 11.27 11.70 -2.36
CA TYR A 98 12.49 10.89 -2.40
C TYR A 98 13.78 11.70 -2.52
N ASN A 99 13.69 13.04 -2.53
CA ASN A 99 14.84 13.93 -2.51
C ASN A 99 15.70 13.72 -1.26
N GLN A 100 15.04 13.50 -0.11
CA GLN A 100 15.70 13.31 1.19
C GLN A 100 16.66 12.10 1.21
N ILE A 101 16.44 11.12 0.33
CA ILE A 101 17.28 9.93 0.19
C ILE A 101 18.15 9.96 -1.07
N GLY A 102 18.27 11.11 -1.73
CA GLY A 102 19.11 11.32 -2.91
C GLY A 102 18.62 10.60 -4.16
N MET A 103 17.32 10.30 -4.26
CA MET A 103 16.75 9.58 -5.40
C MET A 103 15.96 10.47 -6.36
N LYS A 104 15.97 11.80 -6.15
CA LYS A 104 15.26 12.77 -7.01
C LYS A 104 15.54 12.54 -8.49
N ASP A 105 16.81 12.49 -8.88
CA ASP A 105 17.21 12.34 -10.29
C ASP A 105 16.96 10.93 -10.86
N SER A 106 16.60 9.96 -10.01
CA SER A 106 16.23 8.60 -10.45
C SER A 106 14.76 8.47 -10.81
N ILE A 107 13.92 9.46 -10.50
CA ILE A 107 12.50 9.48 -10.84
C ILE A 107 12.34 9.95 -12.29
N THR A 108 12.13 8.99 -13.18
CA THR A 108 11.87 9.23 -14.61
C THR A 108 10.46 8.80 -15.00
N ASP A 109 10.03 9.16 -16.20
CA ASP A 109 8.72 8.82 -16.74
C ASP A 109 8.51 7.29 -16.84
N ASP A 110 9.60 6.53 -16.95
CA ASP A 110 9.60 5.05 -16.99
C ASP A 110 9.64 4.40 -15.60
N THR A 111 9.63 5.18 -14.53
CA THR A 111 9.65 4.65 -13.15
C THR A 111 8.43 3.76 -12.91
N GLU A 112 8.67 2.52 -12.51
CA GLU A 112 7.62 1.56 -12.15
C GLU A 112 6.99 1.92 -10.80
N ILE A 113 5.67 1.94 -10.77
CA ILE A 113 4.83 2.28 -9.62
C ILE A 113 3.87 1.12 -9.40
N ILE A 114 3.88 0.59 -8.17
CA ILE A 114 2.91 -0.41 -7.73
C ILE A 114 1.68 0.32 -7.21
N LEU A 115 0.55 0.09 -7.86
CA LEU A 115 -0.71 0.74 -7.54
C LEU A 115 -1.63 -0.27 -6.83
N PHE A 116 -1.76 -0.12 -5.51
CA PHE A 116 -2.46 -1.08 -4.66
C PHE A 116 -3.99 -1.01 -4.75
N ASN A 117 -4.55 0.17 -5.06
CA ASN A 117 -5.99 0.36 -5.15
C ASN A 117 -6.29 1.41 -6.22
N GLU A 118 -6.75 0.99 -7.40
CA GLU A 118 -7.08 1.92 -8.49
C GLU A 118 -8.22 2.87 -8.13
N GLU A 119 -9.27 2.36 -7.45
CA GLU A 119 -10.45 3.15 -7.09
C GLU A 119 -10.09 4.32 -6.18
N TYR A 120 -9.13 4.14 -5.26
CA TYR A 120 -8.61 5.22 -4.43
C TYR A 120 -8.02 6.34 -5.28
N PHE A 121 -7.21 6.02 -6.29
CA PHE A 121 -6.60 7.03 -7.16
C PHE A 121 -7.64 7.69 -8.07
N ASP A 122 -8.65 6.96 -8.54
CA ASP A 122 -9.77 7.52 -9.32
C ASP A 122 -10.54 8.57 -8.49
N ARG A 123 -10.88 8.22 -7.23
CA ARG A 123 -11.57 9.12 -6.30
C ARG A 123 -10.70 10.32 -5.92
N LEU A 124 -9.43 10.10 -5.63
CA LEU A 124 -8.48 11.16 -5.29
C LEU A 124 -8.32 12.14 -6.45
N ASN A 125 -8.11 11.63 -7.67
CA ASN A 125 -7.97 12.49 -8.85
C ASN A 125 -9.24 13.32 -9.10
N SER A 126 -10.41 12.74 -8.91
CA SER A 126 -11.69 13.45 -9.01
C SER A 126 -11.78 14.57 -7.97
N LEU A 127 -11.49 14.27 -6.70
CA LEU A 127 -11.50 15.24 -5.61
C LEU A 127 -10.53 16.40 -5.86
N LEU A 128 -9.30 16.11 -6.30
CA LEU A 128 -8.30 17.14 -6.60
C LEU A 128 -8.70 18.04 -7.77
N GLY A 129 -9.59 17.58 -8.66
CA GLY A 129 -10.16 18.40 -9.73
C GLY A 129 -11.28 19.33 -9.26
N GLU A 130 -11.92 19.03 -8.13
CA GLU A 130 -13.06 19.79 -7.59
C GLU A 130 -12.66 20.77 -6.48
N VAL A 131 -11.62 20.43 -5.72
CA VAL A 131 -11.20 21.16 -4.52
C VAL A 131 -10.11 22.17 -4.84
N ASN A 132 -10.23 23.39 -4.31
CA ASN A 132 -9.23 24.44 -4.49
C ASN A 132 -8.05 24.31 -3.50
N GLY A 133 -6.93 24.98 -3.81
CA GLY A 133 -5.73 24.92 -2.99
C GLY A 133 -5.95 25.40 -1.54
N GLU A 134 -6.81 26.38 -1.32
CA GLU A 134 -7.13 26.89 0.04
C GLU A 134 -7.78 25.81 0.92
N THR A 135 -8.75 25.07 0.36
CA THR A 135 -9.42 23.98 1.08
C THR A 135 -8.46 22.83 1.38
N LEU A 136 -7.59 22.49 0.43
CA LEU A 136 -6.55 21.48 0.64
C LEU A 136 -5.55 21.91 1.71
N SER A 137 -5.09 23.17 1.69
CA SER A 137 -4.21 23.71 2.73
C SER A 137 -4.85 23.65 4.10
N TYR A 138 -6.13 24.04 4.21
CA TYR A 138 -6.85 23.95 5.47
C TYR A 138 -6.94 22.51 5.99
N TYR A 139 -7.21 21.54 5.10
CA TYR A 139 -7.25 20.12 5.46
C TYR A 139 -5.88 19.59 5.91
N PHE A 140 -4.78 19.98 5.25
CA PHE A 140 -3.43 19.53 5.62
C PHE A 140 -2.88 20.16 6.90
N GLU A 141 -3.43 21.29 7.34
CA GLU A 141 -3.08 21.93 8.60
C GLU A 141 -3.86 21.39 9.80
N TRP A 142 -4.99 20.70 9.55
CA TRP A 142 -5.90 20.17 10.57
C TRP A 142 -5.36 18.88 11.19
#